data_AF-Q71I47-F1
#
_entry.id   AF-Q71I47-F1
#
_cell.length_a   1.000
_cell.length_b   1.000
_cell.length_c   1.000
_cell.angle_alpha   90.00
_cell.angle_beta   90.00
_cell.angle_gamma   90.00
#
_symmetry.space_group_name_H-M   'P 1'
#
loop_
_entity.id
_entity.type
_entity.pdbx_description
1 polymer ?
#
loop_
_entity_poly.entity_id
_entity_poly.type
_entity_poly.pdbx_seq_one_letter_code
_entity_poly.pdbx_strand_id
1 'polypeptide(L)' 'FCVSVKHAEFMAAAFNQAGIPSAALSGQTTQADRQQAKEDLTSGKLKFIFVVDLY' A
#
# COMPACT_ATOMS: atom_id res chain seq x y z
N PHE A 1 -2.94 -8.18 2.95
CA PHE A 1 -4.21 -7.97 3.65
C PHE A 1 -3.94 -7.72 5.11
N CYS A 2 -4.36 -6.56 5.63
CA CYS A 2 -4.13 -6.16 7.02
C CYS A 2 -5.47 -6.06 7.78
N VAL A 3 -5.39 -6.09 9.12
CA VAL A 3 -6.57 -6.06 10.01
C VAL A 3 -7.16 -4.65 10.20
N SER A 4 -6.37 -3.61 9.94
CA SER A 4 -6.80 -2.21 10.04
C SER A 4 -5.94 -1.31 9.14
N VAL A 5 -6.45 -0.11 8.84
CA VAL A 5 -5.73 0.93 8.08
C VAL A 5 -4.39 1.26 8.74
N LYS A 6 -4.43 1.49 10.06
CA LYS A 6 -3.23 1.80 10.85
C LYS A 6 -2.18 0.69 10.79
N HIS A 7 -2.61 -0.58 10.75
CA HIS A 7 -1.68 -1.70 10.61
C HIS A 7 -1.10 -1.77 9.18
N ALA A 8 -1.90 -1.50 8.14
CA ALA A 8 -1.39 -1.42 6.77
C ALA A 8 -0.33 -0.31 6.61
N GLU A 9 -0.60 0.88 7.14
CA GLU A 9 0.33 2.02 7.15
C GLU A 9 1.61 1.70 7.91
N PHE A 10 1.49 1.10 9.11
CA PHE A 10 2.64 0.67 9.89
C PHE A 10 3.52 -0.33 9.14
N MET A 11 2.91 -1.33 8.48
CA MET A 11 3.64 -2.33 7.71
C MET A 11 4.33 -1.70 6.50
N ALA A 12 3.65 -0.82 5.77
CA ALA A 12 4.26 -0.09 4.66
C ALA A 12 5.45 0.76 5.15
N ALA A 13 5.30 1.48 6.26
CA ALA A 13 6.40 2.26 6.83
C ALA A 13 7.57 1.39 7.28
N ALA A 14 7.31 0.24 7.90
CA ALA A 14 8.35 -0.70 8.33
C ALA A 14 9.11 -1.31 7.13
N PHE A 15 8.40 -1.67 6.06
CA PHE A 15 9.01 -2.20 4.83
C PHE A 15 9.83 -1.14 4.11
N ASN A 16 9.31 0.09 4.02
CA ASN A 16 10.06 1.22 3.45
C ASN A 16 11.35 1.50 4.23
N GLN A 17 11.30 1.43 5.58
CA GLN A 17 12.50 1.55 6.43
C GLN A 17 13.48 0.40 6.21
N ALA A 18 13.00 -0.80 5.91
CA ALA A 18 13.84 -1.95 5.53
C ALA A 18 14.37 -1.87 4.08
N GLY A 19 14.11 -0.79 3.35
CA GLY A 19 14.54 -0.61 1.96
C GLY A 19 13.67 -1.35 0.93
N ILE A 20 12.47 -1.78 1.31
CA ILE A 20 11.49 -2.42 0.43
C ILE A 20 10.38 -1.41 0.14
N PRO A 21 10.34 -0.82 -1.07
CA PRO A 21 9.31 0.12 -1.47
C PRO A 21 7.92 -0.49 -1.34
N SER A 22 7.09 0.09 -0.47
CA SER A 22 5.75 -0.41 -0.19
C SER A 22 4.76 0.70 0.12
N ALA A 23 3.49 0.44 -0.18
CA ALA A 23 2.39 1.39 0.05
C ALA A 23 1.24 0.74 0.81
N ALA A 24 0.47 1.55 1.53
CA ALA A 24 -0.77 1.12 2.16
C ALA A 24 -1.97 1.72 1.41
N LEU A 25 -2.96 0.88 1.08
CA LEU A 25 -4.22 1.28 0.47
C LEU A 25 -5.37 0.81 1.37
N SER A 26 -6.40 1.63 1.48
CA SER A 26 -7.60 1.33 2.25
C SER A 26 -8.88 1.67 1.49
N GLY A 27 -10.03 1.26 2.02
CA GLY A 27 -11.36 1.67 1.56
C GLY A 27 -11.53 3.19 1.46
N GLN A 28 -10.80 3.98 2.26
CA GLN A 28 -10.85 5.44 2.27
C GLN A 28 -9.94 6.08 1.19
N THR A 29 -9.04 5.31 0.60
CA THR A 29 -8.10 5.81 -0.40
C THR A 29 -8.82 6.04 -1.73
N THR A 30 -8.56 7.19 -2.36
CA THR A 30 -9.26 7.61 -3.58
C THR A 30 -8.95 6.67 -4.75
N GLN A 31 -9.82 6.65 -5.76
CA GLN A 31 -9.59 5.84 -6.96
C GLN A 31 -8.30 6.24 -7.68
N ALA A 32 -7.96 7.53 -7.69
CA ALA A 32 -6.72 8.04 -8.28
C ALA A 32 -5.47 7.48 -7.55
N ASP A 33 -5.45 7.53 -6.22
CA ASP A 33 -4.34 6.98 -5.43
C ASP A 33 -4.19 5.46 -5.61
N ARG A 34 -5.32 4.73 -5.71
CA ARG A 34 -5.31 3.29 -6.00
C ARG A 34 -4.75 3.00 -7.39
N GLN A 35 -5.09 3.82 -8.38
CA GLN A 35 -4.60 3.66 -9.74
C GLN A 35 -3.10 3.95 -9.81
N GLN A 36 -2.65 5.03 -9.18
CA GLN A 36 -1.23 5.38 -9.08
C GLN A 36 -0.42 4.27 -8.40
N ALA A 37 -0.91 3.75 -7.26
CA ALA A 37 -0.25 2.66 -6.56
C ALA A 37 -0.17 1.38 -7.41
N LYS A 38 -1.21 1.06 -8.20
CA LYS A 38 -1.16 -0.06 -9.16
C LYS A 38 -0.13 0.17 -10.26
N GLU A 39 -0.05 1.39 -10.79
CA GLU A 39 0.95 1.75 -11.81
C GLU A 39 2.37 1.67 -11.25
N ASP A 40 2.58 2.13 -10.02
CA ASP A 40 3.86 2.04 -9.33
C ASP A 40 4.24 0.58 -9.02
N LEU A 41 3.27 -0.29 -8.71
CA LEU A 41 3.51 -1.73 -8.58
C LEU A 41 3.88 -2.37 -9.93
N THR A 42 3.18 -2.00 -11.00
CA THR A 42 3.39 -2.56 -12.35
C THR A 42 4.72 -2.09 -12.96
N SER A 43 5.12 -0.85 -12.66
CA SER A 43 6.42 -0.29 -13.08
C SER A 43 7.59 -0.76 -12.20
N GLY A 44 7.33 -1.48 -11.11
CA GLY A 44 8.34 -1.99 -10.19
C GLY A 44 8.88 -0.95 -9.20
N LYS A 45 8.29 0.26 -9.16
CA LYS A 45 8.59 1.29 -8.15
C LYS A 45 8.11 0.86 -6.77
N LEU A 46 6.96 0.19 -6.68
CA LEU A 46 6.49 -0.48 -5.48
C LEU A 46 6.72 -1.99 -5.63
N LYS A 47 7.17 -2.62 -4.55
CA LYS A 47 7.34 -4.08 -4.45
C LYS A 47 6.16 -4.72 -3.74
N PHE A 48 5.54 -3.99 -2.81
CA PHE A 48 4.43 -4.48 -2.00
C PHE A 48 3.35 -3.41 -1.81
N ILE A 49 2.10 -3.86 -1.80
CA ILE A 49 0.96 -3.02 -1.41
C ILE A 49 0.17 -3.73 -0.31
N PHE A 50 0.03 -3.06 0.82
CA PHE A 50 -0.79 -3.49 1.93
C PHE A 50 -2.19 -2.93 1.78
N VAL A 51 -3.14 -3.81 1.50
CA VAL A 51 -4.55 -3.45 1.36
C VAL A 51 -5.34 -3.81 2.62
N VAL A 52 -6.29 -2.96 2.98
CA VAL A 52 -7.33 -3.23 3.99
C VAL A 52 -8.69 -2.74 3.48
N ASP A 53 -9.75 -3.47 3.84
CA ASP A 53 -11.14 -3.02 3.63
C ASP A 53 -11.48 -2.63 2.18
N LEU A 54 -11.08 -3.49 1.24
CA LEU A 54 -11.38 -3.34 -0.20
C LEU A 54 -12.51 -4.27 -0.68
N TYR A 55 -13.33 -4.80 0.25
CA TYR A 55 -14.46 -5.69 -0.04
C TYR A 55 -15.73 -5.20 0.65
#